data_AF-A0A3M1Y745-F1
#
_entry.id   AF-A0A3M1Y745-F1
#
_cell.length_a   1.000
_cell.length_b   1.000
_cell.length_c   1.000
_cell.angle_alpha   90.00
_cell.angle_beta   90.00
_cell.angle_gamma   90.00
#
_symmetry.space_group_name_H-M   'P 1'
#
loop_
_entity.id
_entity.type
_entity.pdbx_description
1 polymer ?
#
loop_
_entity_poly.entity_id
_entity_poly.type
_entity_poly.pdbx_seq_one_letter_code
_entity_poly.pdbx_strand_id
1 'polypeptide(L)'
;MKRFLFFILLILMPLTATAVKNPFVPATEHILSFFKPLEAEVLRVEDKRVWINAGEKQGVKRGMRLKVFERGAPFHHPVTGEYMGRIERFRGIIQVEEVEGTESICSMVEGDAHKDDLVRISGAQTRMLFYQDLSVDYFVGDGLYQELRKTERFDIADAPIEKLSLEKLLELARKEKADFILKLNKLPQEEHTLRLTLLWADGREFYSEDLTVDDEFVRQARSSQEFLTGGIEEPLLLYSLPFGAEHICTGDVDGDKKLDIIMSNGYEIYVYSYDVDLSYLYQSSLTKTEDALWLDLADIDGDGKDEIIVSAITDSEDQVISHIYRVVDRDLKEIWQTQGFLRAYQGKLLWQDFSPFEGYTGRVSEVLYKKGTFQWGDTLNLPPDINIYNFVKVRTGDGELYLYVDRDNHLVLLNRENLPVWRSEEDLGGFLRSFEKKKYIQMVERGRWSVPDRMIVRGRTVIVPARTPLAKKAKTLGYKESELRAYSVTEFSVDSVKLISDISGTLFDFSSFDDKIAFINKPPLGVVPKNLLRGKNPFIIYLQIFSMK
;
A
#
# COMPACT_ATOMS: atom_id res chain seq x y z
N MET A 1 -14.29 -61.92 9.90
CA MET A 1 -14.66 -61.03 11.03
C MET A 1 -15.08 -59.68 10.46
N LYS A 2 -16.31 -59.25 10.75
CA LYS A 2 -16.90 -57.97 10.34
C LYS A 2 -16.09 -56.80 10.92
N ARG A 3 -15.75 -55.79 10.11
CA ARG A 3 -15.39 -54.46 10.59
C ARG A 3 -16.12 -53.41 9.75
N PHE A 4 -17.13 -52.82 10.39
CA PHE A 4 -17.73 -51.54 10.06
C PHE A 4 -16.64 -50.46 10.02
N LEU A 5 -16.68 -49.56 9.03
CA LEU A 5 -16.07 -48.25 9.18
C LEU A 5 -17.01 -47.18 8.63
N PHE A 6 -17.23 -46.20 9.50
CA PHE A 6 -18.18 -45.10 9.47
C PHE A 6 -18.03 -44.21 8.23
N PHE A 7 -19.15 -43.96 7.53
CA PHE A 7 -19.27 -42.85 6.59
C PHE A 7 -19.68 -41.62 7.40
N ILE A 8 -18.74 -40.71 7.70
CA ILE A 8 -19.07 -39.39 8.25
C ILE A 8 -19.53 -38.53 7.07
N LEU A 9 -20.86 -38.38 6.96
CA LEU A 9 -21.50 -37.45 6.05
C LEU A 9 -21.32 -36.04 6.62
N LEU A 10 -20.36 -35.28 6.09
CA LEU A 10 -20.17 -33.87 6.42
C LEU A 10 -21.35 -33.08 5.81
N ILE A 11 -22.33 -32.72 6.64
CA ILE A 11 -23.40 -31.81 6.26
C ILE A 11 -22.77 -30.40 6.17
N LEU A 12 -22.46 -29.94 4.96
CA LEU A 12 -22.19 -28.53 4.71
C LEU A 12 -23.50 -27.76 4.96
N MET A 13 -23.62 -27.11 6.11
CA MET A 13 -24.52 -25.98 6.23
C MET A 13 -23.88 -24.79 5.51
N PRO A 14 -24.56 -24.14 4.54
CA PRO A 14 -24.08 -22.88 4.01
C PRO A 14 -24.15 -21.83 5.13
N LEU A 15 -22.99 -21.36 5.61
CA LEU A 15 -22.91 -20.08 6.28
C LEU A 15 -23.37 -19.04 5.27
N THR A 16 -24.62 -18.61 5.35
CA THR A 16 -25.04 -17.38 4.70
C THR A 16 -24.47 -16.25 5.54
N ALA A 17 -23.27 -15.80 5.17
CA ALA A 17 -22.82 -14.49 5.60
C ALA A 17 -23.85 -13.49 5.07
N THR A 18 -24.64 -12.91 5.96
CA THR A 18 -25.51 -11.79 5.61
C THR A 18 -24.59 -10.65 5.21
N ALA A 19 -24.45 -10.41 3.90
CA ALA A 19 -23.71 -9.26 3.40
C ALA A 19 -24.37 -7.99 3.98
N VAL A 20 -23.60 -7.19 4.71
CA VAL A 20 -24.05 -5.87 5.17
C VAL A 20 -24.43 -5.08 3.93
N LYS A 21 -25.65 -4.54 3.93
CA LYS A 21 -26.20 -3.82 2.78
C LYS A 21 -25.44 -2.50 2.61
N ASN A 22 -24.78 -2.30 1.47
CA ASN A 22 -24.09 -1.04 1.18
C ASN A 22 -25.12 0.11 1.12
N PRO A 23 -25.02 1.13 2.01
CA PRO A 23 -25.98 2.22 2.10
C PRO A 23 -25.91 3.17 0.90
N PHE A 24 -24.85 3.12 0.09
CA PHE A 24 -24.64 4.03 -1.03
C PHE A 24 -25.20 3.54 -2.35
N VAL A 25 -25.63 2.28 -2.46
CA VAL A 25 -26.22 1.75 -3.71
C VAL A 25 -27.48 2.54 -4.11
N PRO A 26 -28.46 2.78 -3.21
CA PRO A 26 -29.63 3.59 -3.57
C PRO A 26 -29.28 5.04 -3.93
N ALA A 27 -28.35 5.65 -3.18
CA ALA A 27 -27.86 7.01 -3.44
C ALA A 27 -27.23 7.11 -4.84
N THR A 28 -26.38 6.15 -5.18
CA THR A 28 -25.70 6.06 -6.48
C THR A 28 -26.70 5.87 -7.62
N GLU A 29 -27.69 4.99 -7.46
CA GLU A 29 -28.78 4.82 -8.43
C GLU A 29 -29.60 6.10 -8.63
N HIS A 30 -29.87 6.84 -7.55
CA HIS A 30 -30.52 8.13 -7.61
C HIS A 30 -29.68 9.17 -8.35
N ILE A 31 -28.39 9.29 -8.04
CA ILE A 31 -27.47 10.20 -8.74
C ILE A 31 -27.43 9.85 -10.24
N LEU A 32 -27.25 8.58 -10.58
CA LEU A 32 -27.25 8.10 -11.98
C LEU A 32 -28.53 8.46 -12.73
N SER A 33 -29.67 8.44 -12.06
CA SER A 33 -30.95 8.75 -12.70
C SER A 33 -31.01 10.18 -13.25
N PHE A 34 -30.21 11.12 -12.73
CA PHE A 34 -30.08 12.48 -13.26
C PHE A 34 -29.32 12.58 -14.59
N PHE A 35 -28.53 11.55 -14.92
CA PHE A 35 -27.60 11.55 -16.06
C PHE A 35 -27.86 10.42 -17.05
N LYS A 36 -29.03 9.76 -16.95
CA LYS A 36 -29.46 8.76 -17.93
C LYS A 36 -29.62 9.41 -19.31
N PRO A 37 -29.16 8.74 -20.38
CA PRO A 37 -29.36 9.25 -21.73
C PRO A 37 -30.83 9.53 -22.00
N LEU A 38 -31.11 10.71 -22.52
CA LEU A 38 -32.46 11.18 -22.79
C LEU A 38 -32.42 12.04 -24.04
N GLU A 39 -33.38 11.86 -24.93
CA GLU A 39 -33.62 12.72 -26.08
C GLU A 39 -35.10 13.12 -26.12
N ALA A 40 -35.35 14.40 -26.35
CA ALA A 40 -36.68 14.98 -26.46
C ALA A 40 -36.64 16.19 -27.40
N GLU A 41 -37.78 16.82 -27.63
CA GLU A 41 -37.95 17.96 -28.53
C GLU A 41 -38.60 19.13 -27.80
N VAL A 42 -38.20 20.35 -28.17
CA VAL A 42 -38.83 21.58 -27.68
C VAL A 42 -40.19 21.76 -28.35
N LEU A 43 -41.26 21.77 -27.56
CA LEU A 43 -42.63 21.99 -28.02
C LEU A 43 -42.93 23.47 -28.28
N ARG A 44 -42.50 24.33 -27.34
CA ARG A 44 -42.69 25.79 -27.40
C ARG A 44 -41.75 26.52 -26.43
N VAL A 45 -41.55 27.82 -26.67
CA VAL A 45 -40.73 28.71 -25.85
C VAL A 45 -41.48 30.02 -25.59
N GLU A 46 -41.66 30.40 -24.33
CA GLU A 46 -42.38 31.61 -23.90
C GLU A 46 -41.65 32.23 -22.70
N ASP A 47 -41.29 33.53 -22.77
CA ASP A 47 -40.68 34.29 -21.66
C ASP A 47 -39.52 33.56 -20.93
N LYS A 48 -38.62 32.95 -21.71
CA LYS A 48 -37.47 32.13 -21.25
C LYS A 48 -37.82 30.79 -20.60
N ARG A 49 -39.09 30.37 -20.63
CA ARG A 49 -39.52 29.00 -20.33
C ARG A 49 -39.58 28.17 -21.60
N VAL A 50 -39.16 26.92 -21.49
CA VAL A 50 -39.06 25.96 -22.59
C VAL A 50 -39.86 24.72 -22.22
N TRP A 51 -40.84 24.35 -23.03
CA TRP A 51 -41.61 23.11 -22.86
C TRP A 51 -40.98 22.01 -23.70
N ILE A 52 -40.76 20.84 -23.12
CA ILE A 52 -40.21 19.68 -23.81
C ILE A 52 -41.17 18.49 -23.74
N ASN A 53 -41.18 17.65 -24.78
CA ASN A 53 -42.05 16.47 -24.87
C ASN A 53 -41.54 15.24 -24.09
N ALA A 54 -40.94 15.47 -22.93
CA ALA A 54 -40.51 14.40 -22.02
C ALA A 54 -40.92 14.74 -20.59
N GLY A 55 -41.44 13.74 -19.88
CA GLY A 55 -41.87 13.86 -18.49
C GLY A 55 -41.32 12.73 -17.63
N GLU A 56 -42.01 12.44 -16.53
CA GLU A 56 -41.55 11.51 -15.50
C GLU A 56 -41.35 10.09 -16.06
N LYS A 57 -42.21 9.65 -17.00
CA LYS A 57 -42.11 8.32 -17.63
C LYS A 57 -40.84 8.15 -18.46
N GLN A 58 -40.29 9.23 -19.00
CA GLN A 58 -39.03 9.26 -19.73
C GLN A 58 -37.84 9.44 -18.78
N GLY A 59 -38.09 9.49 -17.47
CA GLY A 59 -37.07 9.67 -16.44
C GLY A 59 -36.70 11.13 -16.19
N VAL A 60 -37.47 12.10 -16.68
CA VAL A 60 -37.20 13.54 -16.42
C VAL A 60 -37.47 13.87 -14.96
N LYS A 61 -36.56 14.63 -14.34
CA LYS A 61 -36.64 15.09 -12.96
C LYS A 61 -36.31 16.57 -12.87
N ARG A 62 -36.92 17.24 -11.89
CA ARG A 62 -36.58 18.62 -11.54
C ARG A 62 -35.08 18.74 -11.25
N GLY A 63 -34.48 19.82 -11.71
CA GLY A 63 -33.06 20.12 -11.53
C GLY A 63 -32.13 19.57 -12.61
N MET A 64 -32.59 18.64 -13.46
CA MET A 64 -31.81 18.13 -14.60
C MET A 64 -31.45 19.25 -15.58
N ARG A 65 -30.26 19.17 -16.18
CA ARG A 65 -29.85 20.02 -17.29
C ARG A 65 -29.76 19.25 -18.59
N LEU A 66 -30.38 19.79 -19.64
CA LEU A 66 -30.35 19.24 -20.99
C LEU A 66 -29.67 20.23 -21.93
N LYS A 67 -28.89 19.71 -22.87
CA LYS A 67 -28.28 20.52 -23.94
C LYS A 67 -29.26 20.63 -25.10
N VAL A 68 -29.43 21.84 -25.61
CA VAL A 68 -30.31 22.17 -26.75
C VAL A 68 -29.47 22.18 -28.04
N PHE A 69 -29.99 21.53 -29.08
CA PHE A 69 -29.37 21.43 -30.39
C PHE A 69 -30.37 21.76 -31.49
N GLU A 70 -29.94 22.62 -32.42
CA GLU A 70 -30.65 22.83 -33.67
C GLU A 70 -30.44 21.64 -34.61
N ARG A 71 -31.53 21.04 -35.09
CA ARG A 71 -31.47 19.99 -36.11
C ARG A 71 -31.25 20.60 -37.50
N GLY A 72 -30.03 20.47 -38.00
CA GLY A 72 -29.66 20.92 -39.34
C GLY A 72 -30.05 19.95 -40.46
N ALA A 73 -29.48 20.21 -41.64
CA ALA A 73 -29.68 19.40 -42.83
C ALA A 73 -29.16 17.96 -42.65
N PRO A 74 -29.80 16.96 -43.28
CA PRO A 74 -29.26 15.61 -43.35
C PRO A 74 -27.90 15.62 -44.06
N PHE A 75 -26.90 14.93 -43.51
CA PHE A 75 -25.60 14.76 -44.13
C PHE A 75 -25.39 13.30 -44.54
N HIS A 76 -24.85 13.11 -45.74
CA HIS A 76 -24.65 11.82 -46.37
C HIS A 76 -23.15 11.55 -46.53
N HIS A 77 -22.75 10.28 -46.50
CA HIS A 77 -21.36 9.90 -46.78
C HIS A 77 -20.98 10.36 -48.21
N PRO A 78 -19.89 11.13 -48.38
CA PRO A 78 -19.58 11.78 -49.65
C PRO A 78 -19.28 10.80 -50.80
N VAL A 79 -18.99 9.53 -50.49
CA VAL A 79 -18.66 8.49 -51.49
C VAL A 79 -19.77 7.46 -51.66
N THR A 80 -20.50 7.10 -50.59
CA THR A 80 -21.52 6.02 -50.63
C THR A 80 -22.94 6.55 -50.73
N GLY A 81 -23.17 7.84 -50.46
CA GLY A 81 -24.51 8.44 -50.44
C GLY A 81 -25.38 8.00 -49.24
N GLU A 82 -24.87 7.12 -48.38
CA GLU A 82 -25.58 6.63 -47.21
C GLU A 82 -25.84 7.76 -46.22
N TYR A 83 -27.04 7.77 -45.66
CA TYR A 83 -27.45 8.74 -44.65
C TYR A 83 -26.62 8.54 -43.37
N MET A 84 -25.84 9.56 -42.98
CA MET A 84 -24.97 9.51 -41.80
C MET A 84 -25.53 10.26 -40.59
N GLY A 85 -26.66 10.95 -40.75
CA GLY A 85 -27.34 11.68 -39.68
C GLY A 85 -27.74 13.09 -40.11
N ARG A 86 -28.04 13.95 -39.14
CA ARG A 86 -28.24 15.40 -39.33
C ARG A 86 -27.16 16.16 -38.60
N ILE A 87 -26.73 17.29 -39.15
CA ILE A 87 -25.78 18.16 -38.47
C ILE A 87 -26.50 18.82 -37.29
N GLU A 88 -26.03 18.56 -36.07
CA GLU A 88 -26.56 19.17 -34.85
C GLU A 88 -25.69 20.35 -34.44
N ARG A 89 -26.29 21.51 -34.18
CA ARG A 89 -25.57 22.69 -33.67
C ARG A 89 -26.02 23.01 -32.25
N PHE A 90 -25.09 23.06 -31.30
CA PHE A 90 -25.36 23.44 -29.92
C PHE A 90 -25.92 24.88 -29.84
N ARG A 91 -27.05 25.05 -29.13
CA ARG A 91 -27.73 26.34 -28.94
C ARG A 91 -27.75 26.84 -27.50
N GLY A 92 -27.80 25.93 -26.54
CA GLY A 92 -27.94 26.33 -25.15
C GLY A 92 -28.11 25.18 -24.18
N ILE A 93 -28.37 25.55 -22.92
CA ILE A 93 -28.62 24.64 -21.81
C ILE A 93 -29.92 25.07 -21.14
N ILE A 94 -30.81 24.10 -20.94
CA ILE A 94 -32.06 24.28 -20.19
C ILE A 94 -32.02 23.47 -18.90
N GLN A 95 -32.68 23.95 -17.85
CA GLN A 95 -32.83 23.26 -16.58
C GLN A 95 -34.30 22.97 -16.32
N VAL A 96 -34.64 21.73 -15.97
CA VAL A 96 -36.01 21.32 -15.65
C VAL A 96 -36.44 21.96 -14.33
N GLU A 97 -37.53 22.71 -14.35
CA GLU A 97 -38.15 23.31 -13.16
C GLU A 97 -39.34 22.50 -12.67
N GLU A 98 -40.18 22.04 -13.61
CA GLU A 98 -41.42 21.31 -13.35
C GLU A 98 -41.56 20.14 -14.33
N VAL A 99 -42.13 19.02 -13.86
CA VAL A 99 -42.38 17.81 -14.65
C VAL A 99 -43.87 17.49 -14.56
N GLU A 100 -44.56 17.45 -15.70
CA GLU A 100 -46.01 17.30 -15.79
C GLU A 100 -46.37 16.17 -16.77
N GLY A 101 -46.62 14.97 -16.23
CA GLY A 101 -47.08 13.83 -17.03
C GLY A 101 -46.08 13.42 -18.12
N THR A 102 -46.31 13.84 -19.36
CA THR A 102 -45.45 13.58 -20.53
C THR A 102 -44.66 14.80 -21.01
N GLU A 103 -44.82 15.95 -20.36
CA GLU A 103 -44.12 17.19 -20.68
C GLU A 103 -43.32 17.68 -19.47
N SER A 104 -42.36 18.56 -19.71
CA SER A 104 -41.63 19.26 -18.64
C SER A 104 -41.42 20.72 -19.00
N ILE A 105 -41.41 21.57 -17.99
CA ILE A 105 -41.17 23.01 -18.10
C ILE A 105 -39.76 23.29 -17.61
N CYS A 106 -38.97 23.93 -18.47
CA CYS A 106 -37.56 24.21 -18.21
C CYS A 106 -37.29 25.72 -18.24
N SER A 107 -36.28 26.16 -17.50
CA SER A 107 -35.73 27.51 -17.56
C SER A 107 -34.46 27.53 -18.43
N MET A 108 -34.23 28.62 -19.17
CA MET A 108 -32.96 28.81 -19.89
C MET A 108 -31.81 29.10 -18.89
N VAL A 109 -30.75 28.29 -18.94
CA VAL A 109 -29.51 28.50 -18.19
C VAL A 109 -28.50 29.29 -19.02
N GLU A 110 -28.32 28.88 -20.28
CA GLU A 110 -27.38 29.49 -21.23
C GLU A 110 -27.95 29.40 -22.65
N GLY A 111 -27.70 30.41 -23.48
CA GLY A 111 -28.04 30.40 -24.91
C GLY A 111 -29.52 30.67 -25.19
N ASP A 112 -30.05 30.03 -26.23
CA ASP A 112 -31.45 30.11 -26.65
C ASP A 112 -32.03 28.72 -26.98
N ALA A 113 -33.34 28.67 -27.24
CA ALA A 113 -34.05 27.49 -27.69
C ALA A 113 -35.19 27.91 -28.62
N HIS A 114 -35.48 27.10 -29.62
CA HIS A 114 -36.58 27.27 -30.54
C HIS A 114 -37.45 26.03 -30.56
N LYS A 115 -38.68 26.20 -31.05
CA LYS A 115 -39.57 25.07 -31.32
C LYS A 115 -38.88 24.08 -32.28
N ASP A 116 -39.08 22.78 -32.02
CA ASP A 116 -38.54 21.64 -32.76
C ASP A 116 -37.02 21.40 -32.58
N ASP A 117 -36.34 22.18 -31.72
CA ASP A 117 -34.96 21.88 -31.30
C ASP A 117 -34.90 20.55 -30.53
N LEU A 118 -33.80 19.81 -30.71
CA LEU A 118 -33.51 18.60 -29.97
C LEU A 118 -32.94 18.97 -28.60
N VAL A 119 -33.46 18.38 -27.53
CA VAL A 119 -32.86 18.46 -26.19
C VAL A 119 -32.33 17.10 -25.79
N ARG A 120 -31.13 17.07 -25.17
CA ARG A 120 -30.44 15.81 -24.90
C ARG A 120 -29.61 15.81 -23.61
N ILE A 121 -29.63 14.66 -22.95
CA ILE A 121 -28.58 14.20 -22.03
C ILE A 121 -27.80 13.11 -22.76
N SER A 122 -26.49 13.33 -23.00
CA SER A 122 -25.66 12.35 -23.71
C SER A 122 -25.34 11.15 -22.83
N GLY A 123 -25.08 9.99 -23.45
CA GLY A 123 -24.51 8.82 -22.77
C GLY A 123 -23.00 8.86 -22.55
N ALA A 124 -22.31 9.90 -23.01
CA ALA A 124 -20.90 10.12 -22.71
C ALA A 124 -20.68 10.39 -21.21
N GLN A 125 -19.49 10.06 -20.71
CA GLN A 125 -19.11 10.31 -19.31
C GLN A 125 -19.32 11.77 -18.91
N THR A 126 -19.77 11.98 -17.67
CA THR A 126 -20.01 13.30 -17.11
C THR A 126 -18.96 13.52 -16.05
N ARG A 127 -18.29 14.67 -16.12
CA ARG A 127 -17.18 14.95 -15.21
C ARG A 127 -17.73 15.55 -13.91
N MET A 128 -17.34 15.00 -12.77
CA MET A 128 -17.78 15.50 -11.46
C MET A 128 -16.59 15.89 -10.60
N LEU A 129 -16.76 16.88 -9.74
CA LEU A 129 -15.85 17.15 -8.63
C LEU A 129 -16.42 16.48 -7.37
N PHE A 130 -15.67 15.54 -6.80
CA PHE A 130 -16.03 14.89 -5.54
C PHE A 130 -15.36 15.63 -4.38
N TYR A 131 -16.16 16.16 -3.45
CA TYR A 131 -15.68 16.81 -2.24
C TYR A 131 -16.30 16.15 -1.01
N GLN A 132 -15.42 15.67 -0.14
CA GLN A 132 -15.78 15.23 1.20
C GLN A 132 -15.24 16.23 2.23
N ASP A 133 -16.10 16.64 3.15
CA ASP A 133 -15.70 17.47 4.28
C ASP A 133 -14.91 16.66 5.32
N LEU A 134 -14.01 17.32 6.05
CA LEU A 134 -13.22 16.71 7.13
C LEU A 134 -14.06 16.02 8.22
N SER A 135 -15.34 16.36 8.33
CA SER A 135 -16.28 15.73 9.26
C SER A 135 -16.74 14.32 8.85
N VAL A 136 -16.47 13.91 7.61
CA VAL A 136 -16.83 12.59 7.07
C VAL A 136 -15.67 11.63 7.29
N ASP A 137 -15.97 10.43 7.81
CA ASP A 137 -14.99 9.36 7.88
C ASP A 137 -14.51 8.98 6.47
N TYR A 138 -13.19 8.93 6.26
CA TYR A 138 -12.60 8.71 4.95
C TYR A 138 -13.12 7.44 4.27
N PHE A 139 -13.24 6.33 5.01
CA PHE A 139 -13.67 5.03 4.45
C PHE A 139 -15.15 5.06 4.05
N VAL A 140 -15.94 5.84 4.77
CA VAL A 140 -17.35 6.06 4.45
C VAL A 140 -17.46 6.90 3.17
N GLY A 141 -16.62 7.92 3.02
CA GLY A 141 -16.52 8.70 1.78
C GLY A 141 -16.03 7.89 0.59
N ASP A 142 -14.98 7.07 0.76
CA ASP A 142 -14.46 6.17 -0.27
C ASP A 142 -15.51 5.14 -0.70
N GLY A 143 -16.30 4.60 0.24
CA GLY A 143 -17.40 3.69 -0.08
C GLY A 143 -18.37 4.26 -1.13
N LEU A 144 -18.77 5.52 -0.99
CA LEU A 144 -19.60 6.20 -1.99
C LEU A 144 -18.82 6.47 -3.29
N TYR A 145 -17.56 6.90 -3.18
CA TYR A 145 -16.69 7.16 -4.33
C TYR A 145 -16.54 5.92 -5.22
N GLN A 146 -16.28 4.75 -4.64
CA GLN A 146 -16.13 3.50 -5.38
C GLN A 146 -17.44 3.07 -6.03
N GLU A 147 -18.58 3.21 -5.36
CA GLU A 147 -19.89 2.92 -5.98
C GLU A 147 -20.14 3.82 -7.18
N LEU A 148 -19.83 5.12 -7.10
CA LEU A 148 -19.93 6.03 -8.24
C LEU A 148 -18.99 5.64 -9.39
N ARG A 149 -17.76 5.23 -9.07
CA ARG A 149 -16.76 4.80 -10.08
C ARG A 149 -17.19 3.52 -10.80
N LYS A 150 -17.79 2.55 -10.10
CA LYS A 150 -18.33 1.30 -10.68
C LYS A 150 -19.39 1.54 -11.76
N THR A 151 -20.05 2.70 -11.74
CA THR A 151 -21.06 3.03 -12.74
C THR A 151 -20.48 3.32 -14.13
N GLU A 152 -19.18 3.61 -14.21
CA GLU A 152 -18.46 4.07 -15.40
C GLU A 152 -19.04 5.33 -16.07
N ARG A 153 -20.12 5.90 -15.52
CA ARG A 153 -20.84 7.07 -16.03
C ARG A 153 -20.15 8.38 -15.65
N PHE A 154 -19.33 8.36 -14.60
CA PHE A 154 -18.70 9.54 -14.04
C PHE A 154 -17.18 9.50 -14.18
N ASP A 155 -16.62 10.59 -14.70
CA ASP A 155 -15.19 10.90 -14.64
C ASP A 155 -14.97 11.78 -13.40
N ILE A 156 -14.33 11.25 -12.36
CA ILE A 156 -14.30 11.88 -11.03
C ILE A 156 -12.98 12.61 -10.83
N ALA A 157 -13.05 13.90 -10.49
CA ALA A 157 -11.93 14.69 -10.03
C ALA A 157 -12.03 14.91 -8.52
N ASP A 158 -10.94 14.70 -7.79
CA ASP A 158 -10.90 14.80 -6.34
C ASP A 158 -10.62 16.23 -5.87
N ALA A 159 -11.44 16.71 -4.93
CA ALA A 159 -11.15 17.92 -4.19
C ALA A 159 -10.24 17.60 -2.97
N PRO A 160 -9.38 18.55 -2.54
CA PRO A 160 -8.61 18.37 -1.31
C PRO A 160 -9.52 18.14 -0.09
N ILE A 161 -9.11 17.22 0.79
CA ILE A 161 -9.81 16.91 2.05
C ILE A 161 -9.43 17.98 3.08
N GLU A 162 -9.97 19.18 2.90
CA GLU A 162 -9.85 20.30 3.83
C GLU A 162 -11.15 21.10 3.85
N LYS A 163 -11.33 21.97 4.84
CA LYS A 163 -12.54 22.80 4.91
C LYS A 163 -12.54 23.85 3.78
N LEU A 164 -13.40 23.65 2.78
CA LEU A 164 -13.54 24.55 1.64
C LEU A 164 -14.84 25.36 1.68
N SER A 165 -14.77 26.65 1.28
CA SER A 165 -15.98 27.45 1.04
C SER A 165 -16.61 27.08 -0.31
N LEU A 166 -17.88 27.43 -0.50
CA LEU A 166 -18.56 27.19 -1.77
C LEU A 166 -17.84 27.89 -2.93
N GLU A 167 -17.30 29.10 -2.74
CA GLU A 167 -16.58 29.80 -3.82
C GLU A 167 -15.36 29.00 -4.27
N LYS A 168 -14.58 28.44 -3.33
CA LYS A 168 -13.41 27.61 -3.66
C LYS A 168 -13.79 26.32 -4.37
N LEU A 169 -14.89 25.67 -3.95
CA LEU A 169 -15.38 24.47 -4.63
C LEU A 169 -15.78 24.77 -6.08
N LEU A 170 -16.41 25.91 -6.33
CA LEU A 170 -16.76 26.35 -7.69
C LEU A 170 -15.52 26.71 -8.52
N GLU A 171 -14.48 27.29 -7.91
CA GLU A 171 -13.18 27.52 -8.57
C GLU A 171 -12.51 26.21 -8.97
N LEU A 172 -12.48 25.22 -8.07
CA LEU A 172 -11.93 23.90 -8.35
C LEU A 172 -12.74 23.19 -9.44
N ALA A 173 -14.07 23.22 -9.38
CA ALA A 173 -14.92 22.61 -10.40
C ALA A 173 -14.68 23.22 -11.79
N ARG A 174 -14.52 24.55 -11.88
CA ARG A 174 -14.13 25.22 -13.13
C ARG A 174 -12.75 24.81 -13.61
N LYS A 175 -11.76 24.75 -12.72
CA LYS A 175 -10.39 24.33 -13.03
C LYS A 175 -10.35 22.89 -13.56
N GLU A 176 -11.06 22.00 -12.90
CA GLU A 176 -11.17 20.59 -13.26
C GLU A 176 -12.17 20.33 -14.38
N LYS A 177 -12.85 21.37 -14.90
CA LYS A 177 -13.88 21.27 -15.95
C LYS A 177 -14.99 20.27 -15.57
N ALA A 178 -15.35 20.22 -14.30
CA ALA A 178 -16.45 19.40 -13.81
C ALA A 178 -17.79 20.02 -14.23
N ASP A 179 -18.72 19.18 -14.66
CA ASP A 179 -20.09 19.56 -14.99
C ASP A 179 -20.91 19.84 -13.71
N PHE A 180 -20.62 19.11 -12.64
CA PHE A 180 -21.27 19.24 -11.34
C PHE A 180 -20.34 18.84 -10.18
N ILE A 181 -20.75 19.17 -8.96
CA ILE A 181 -20.05 18.89 -7.71
C ILE A 181 -20.93 17.97 -6.87
N LEU A 182 -20.34 16.91 -6.34
CA LEU A 182 -20.91 16.12 -5.27
C LEU A 182 -20.20 16.52 -3.97
N LYS A 183 -20.98 17.03 -3.02
CA LYS A 183 -20.52 17.40 -1.68
C LYS A 183 -21.08 16.42 -0.66
N LEU A 184 -20.20 15.91 0.19
CA LEU A 184 -20.55 15.03 1.30
C LEU A 184 -20.09 15.67 2.62
N ASN A 185 -20.99 15.80 3.61
CA ASN A 185 -20.65 16.31 4.94
C ASN A 185 -21.45 15.62 6.04
N LYS A 186 -20.90 15.52 7.25
CA LYS A 186 -21.63 14.97 8.41
C LYS A 186 -22.66 15.97 8.92
N LEU A 187 -23.83 15.51 9.36
CA LEU A 187 -24.80 16.35 10.06
C LEU A 187 -24.41 16.49 11.55
N PRO A 188 -24.27 17.71 12.09
CA PRO A 188 -23.80 17.91 13.47
C PRO A 188 -24.69 17.32 14.57
N GLN A 189 -25.96 17.01 14.25
CA GLN A 189 -26.98 16.59 15.22
C GLN A 189 -27.26 15.08 15.18
N GLU A 190 -26.66 14.33 14.26
CA GLU A 190 -26.89 12.90 14.06
C GLU A 190 -25.55 12.19 13.78
N GLU A 191 -25.07 11.39 14.74
CA GLU A 191 -23.73 10.78 14.69
C GLU A 191 -23.47 9.88 13.46
N HIS A 192 -24.53 9.40 12.81
CA HIS A 192 -24.48 8.41 11.74
C HIS A 192 -25.11 8.89 10.42
N THR A 193 -25.41 10.19 10.31
CA THR A 193 -26.09 10.74 9.12
C THR A 193 -25.16 11.66 8.35
N LEU A 194 -24.99 11.36 7.06
CA LEU A 194 -24.29 12.19 6.10
C LEU A 194 -25.29 12.95 5.25
N ARG A 195 -24.97 14.18 4.87
CA ARG A 195 -25.67 14.92 3.85
C ARG A 195 -24.90 14.86 2.54
N LEU A 196 -25.56 14.30 1.52
CA LEU A 196 -25.11 14.37 0.14
C LEU A 196 -25.82 15.54 -0.54
N THR A 197 -25.06 16.37 -1.25
CA THR A 197 -25.58 17.51 -1.99
C THR A 197 -24.96 17.54 -3.39
N LEU A 198 -25.79 17.65 -4.42
CA LEU A 198 -25.36 17.85 -5.80
C LEU A 198 -25.59 19.30 -6.22
N LEU A 199 -24.52 19.92 -6.71
CA LEU A 199 -24.49 21.29 -7.19
C LEU A 199 -24.07 21.28 -8.65
N TRP A 200 -24.74 22.04 -9.52
CA TRP A 200 -24.18 22.34 -10.83
C TRP A 200 -22.88 23.15 -10.69
N ALA A 201 -22.03 23.16 -11.73
CA ALA A 201 -20.76 23.92 -11.71
C ALA A 201 -20.92 25.44 -11.50
N ASP A 202 -22.13 25.98 -11.61
CA ASP A 202 -22.49 27.36 -11.28
C ASP A 202 -22.97 27.56 -9.82
N GLY A 203 -23.01 26.49 -9.03
CA GLY A 203 -23.36 26.49 -7.61
C GLY A 203 -24.84 26.28 -7.30
N ARG A 204 -25.70 26.08 -8.31
CA ARG A 204 -27.11 25.77 -8.07
C ARG A 204 -27.27 24.34 -7.57
N GLU A 205 -27.83 24.19 -6.38
CA GLU A 205 -28.26 22.91 -5.85
C GLU A 205 -29.42 22.34 -6.67
N PHE A 206 -29.31 21.08 -7.04
CA PHE A 206 -30.37 20.38 -7.74
C PHE A 206 -30.80 19.08 -7.06
N TYR A 207 -30.05 18.62 -6.06
CA TYR A 207 -30.40 17.45 -5.26
C TYR A 207 -29.70 17.48 -3.90
N SER A 208 -30.39 17.05 -2.86
CA SER A 208 -29.77 16.71 -1.59
C SER A 208 -30.54 15.58 -0.92
N GLU A 209 -29.82 14.68 -0.27
CA GLU A 209 -30.38 13.59 0.52
C GLU A 209 -29.55 13.37 1.79
N ASP A 210 -30.21 12.91 2.84
CA ASP A 210 -29.57 12.51 4.09
C ASP A 210 -29.42 10.97 4.08
N LEU A 211 -28.20 10.49 4.27
CA LEU A 211 -27.79 9.09 4.20
C LEU A 211 -27.43 8.59 5.60
N THR A 212 -28.17 7.61 6.10
CA THR A 212 -27.83 6.94 7.36
C THR A 212 -26.84 5.82 7.09
N VAL A 213 -25.70 5.84 7.79
CA VAL A 213 -24.63 4.86 7.67
C VAL A 213 -24.54 4.10 8.98
N ASP A 214 -24.82 2.79 8.95
CA ASP A 214 -24.74 1.93 10.14
C ASP A 214 -23.28 1.83 10.64
N ASP A 215 -23.09 1.79 11.96
CA ASP A 215 -21.79 1.54 12.58
C ASP A 215 -21.14 0.24 12.13
N GLU A 216 -21.94 -0.81 11.88
CA GLU A 216 -21.43 -2.07 11.33
C GLU A 216 -20.85 -1.85 9.93
N PHE A 217 -21.49 -1.01 9.10
CA PHE A 217 -20.95 -0.63 7.79
C PHE A 217 -19.70 0.24 7.94
N VAL A 218 -19.64 1.19 8.87
CA VAL A 218 -18.42 1.99 9.11
C VAL A 218 -17.25 1.10 9.55
N ARG A 219 -17.50 0.16 10.46
CA ARG A 219 -16.49 -0.82 10.90
C ARG A 219 -16.08 -1.75 9.79
N GLN A 220 -17.02 -2.21 8.96
CA GLN A 220 -16.71 -3.04 7.82
C GLN A 220 -15.99 -2.26 6.72
N ALA A 221 -16.34 -1.01 6.45
CA ALA A 221 -15.67 -0.15 5.48
C ALA A 221 -14.21 0.08 5.88
N ARG A 222 -13.97 0.34 7.18
CA ARG A 222 -12.63 0.34 7.78
C ARG A 222 -11.94 -1.02 7.57
N SER A 223 -12.57 -2.15 7.95
CA SER A 223 -11.94 -3.48 7.92
C SER A 223 -11.75 -4.08 6.52
N SER A 224 -12.66 -3.79 5.58
CA SER A 224 -12.65 -4.37 4.22
C SER A 224 -11.66 -3.64 3.32
N GLN A 225 -11.33 -2.38 3.63
CA GLN A 225 -10.21 -1.67 3.01
C GLN A 225 -8.91 -1.83 3.80
N GLU A 226 -8.91 -2.04 5.12
CA GLU A 226 -7.73 -2.55 5.85
C GLU A 226 -7.17 -3.86 5.23
N PHE A 227 -8.01 -4.67 4.57
CA PHE A 227 -7.62 -5.88 3.85
C PHE A 227 -7.39 -5.70 2.33
N LEU A 228 -7.83 -4.59 1.71
CA LEU A 228 -7.79 -4.35 0.26
C LEU A 228 -6.96 -3.13 -0.18
N THR A 229 -6.67 -2.18 0.71
CA THR A 229 -5.82 -0.99 0.51
C THR A 229 -4.62 -1.02 1.45
N GLY A 230 -3.94 -2.15 1.53
CA GLY A 230 -2.81 -2.33 2.44
C GLY A 230 -1.88 -1.10 2.44
N GLY A 231 -1.74 -0.58 3.66
CA GLY A 231 -1.24 0.73 3.97
C GLY A 231 -1.74 1.07 5.36
N ILE A 232 -1.11 0.53 6.40
CA ILE A 232 -1.33 1.02 7.76
C ILE A 232 -0.83 2.48 7.73
N GLU A 233 -1.74 3.46 7.65
CA GLU A 233 -1.35 4.83 7.28
C GLU A 233 -0.68 5.61 8.41
N GLU A 234 -0.99 5.30 9.68
CA GLU A 234 -0.33 5.92 10.82
C GLU A 234 0.31 4.87 11.74
N PRO A 235 1.56 5.10 12.16
CA PRO A 235 2.23 4.19 13.09
C PRO A 235 1.50 4.23 14.44
N LEU A 236 1.32 3.06 15.04
CA LEU A 236 0.91 2.93 16.43
C LEU A 236 1.86 3.72 17.34
N LEU A 237 3.15 3.67 17.05
CA LEU A 237 4.20 4.42 17.75
C LEU A 237 5.24 4.95 16.78
N LEU A 238 5.62 6.22 16.95
CA LEU A 238 6.64 6.91 16.16
C LEU A 238 7.69 7.52 17.08
N TYR A 239 8.93 7.06 16.96
CA TYR A 239 10.06 7.56 17.74
C TYR A 239 11.11 8.17 16.82
N SER A 240 11.59 9.38 17.17
CA SER A 240 12.81 9.94 16.59
C SER A 240 14.01 9.38 17.36
N LEU A 241 14.87 8.64 16.68
CA LEU A 241 16.06 8.05 17.29
C LEU A 241 17.19 9.09 17.37
N PRO A 242 17.94 9.14 18.49
CA PRO A 242 19.06 10.07 18.64
C PRO A 242 20.37 9.56 17.98
N PHE A 243 20.33 8.40 17.33
CA PHE A 243 21.48 7.74 16.69
C PHE A 243 21.11 7.17 15.31
N GLY A 244 22.14 6.81 14.54
CA GLY A 244 22.03 6.33 13.17
C GLY A 244 21.63 4.85 13.07
N ALA A 245 20.47 4.43 13.58
CA ALA A 245 20.06 3.03 13.51
C ALA A 245 19.90 2.53 12.07
N GLU A 246 20.39 1.32 11.79
CA GLU A 246 20.32 0.64 10.50
C GLU A 246 19.74 -0.78 10.61
N HIS A 247 19.95 -1.47 11.73
CA HIS A 247 19.45 -2.84 11.97
C HIS A 247 18.43 -2.85 13.08
N ILE A 248 17.44 -3.76 12.98
CA ILE A 248 16.45 -3.97 14.03
C ILE A 248 16.07 -5.45 14.17
N CYS A 249 16.00 -5.91 15.41
CA CYS A 249 15.46 -7.21 15.77
C CYS A 249 14.60 -7.09 17.04
N THR A 250 13.74 -8.09 17.25
CA THR A 250 12.88 -8.19 18.44
C THR A 250 12.93 -9.60 19.01
N GLY A 251 13.02 -9.70 20.33
CA GLY A 251 13.23 -10.95 21.07
C GLY A 251 13.38 -10.69 22.55
N ASP A 252 13.44 -11.73 23.37
CA ASP A 252 13.58 -11.63 24.83
C ASP A 252 15.05 -11.87 25.22
N VAL A 253 15.85 -10.81 25.35
CA VAL A 253 17.30 -10.97 25.62
C VAL A 253 17.63 -10.94 27.11
N ASP A 254 16.73 -10.47 27.97
CA ASP A 254 16.95 -10.39 29.42
C ASP A 254 16.27 -11.53 30.21
N GLY A 255 15.34 -12.25 29.59
CA GLY A 255 14.64 -13.42 30.12
C GLY A 255 13.39 -13.09 30.94
N ASP A 256 12.84 -11.88 30.82
CA ASP A 256 11.64 -11.45 31.54
C ASP A 256 10.32 -11.85 30.85
N LYS A 257 10.41 -12.48 29.66
CA LYS A 257 9.31 -12.89 28.77
C LYS A 257 8.54 -11.74 28.14
N LYS A 258 9.03 -10.51 28.24
CA LYS A 258 8.59 -9.40 27.43
C LYS A 258 9.54 -9.25 26.25
N LEU A 259 9.04 -8.59 25.21
CA LEU A 259 9.84 -8.38 24.01
C LEU A 259 10.72 -7.15 24.20
N ASP A 260 11.98 -7.30 23.85
CA ASP A 260 12.92 -6.22 23.67
C ASP A 260 13.03 -5.82 22.18
N ILE A 261 13.33 -4.56 21.94
CA ILE A 261 13.72 -4.02 20.63
C ILE A 261 15.22 -3.75 20.66
N ILE A 262 15.95 -4.47 19.81
CA ILE A 262 17.39 -4.34 19.64
C ILE A 262 17.66 -3.61 18.34
N MET A 263 18.41 -2.51 18.40
CA MET A 263 18.81 -1.72 17.24
C MET A 263 20.33 -1.57 17.18
N SER A 264 20.89 -1.49 15.97
CA SER A 264 22.32 -1.23 15.78
C SER A 264 22.57 -0.11 14.77
N ASN A 265 23.59 0.70 15.02
CA ASN A 265 24.11 1.73 14.10
C ASN A 265 25.34 1.25 13.29
N GLY A 266 25.61 -0.06 13.28
CA GLY A 266 26.81 -0.65 12.69
C GLY A 266 27.88 -1.00 13.75
N TYR A 267 28.10 -0.11 14.72
CA TYR A 267 29.21 -0.23 15.69
C TYR A 267 28.77 -0.39 17.14
N GLU A 268 27.51 -0.08 17.44
CA GLU A 268 26.94 -0.13 18.77
C GLU A 268 25.56 -0.79 18.70
N ILE A 269 25.23 -1.52 19.75
CA ILE A 269 23.91 -2.10 19.96
C ILE A 269 23.21 -1.32 21.07
N TYR A 270 21.94 -1.00 20.82
CA TYR A 270 21.04 -0.33 21.73
C TYR A 270 19.87 -1.26 22.03
N VAL A 271 19.59 -1.47 23.31
CA VAL A 271 18.52 -2.37 23.77
C VAL A 271 17.44 -1.56 24.47
N TYR A 272 16.21 -1.75 24.04
CA TYR A 272 15.02 -1.09 24.57
C TYR A 272 14.02 -2.16 25.01
N SER A 273 13.41 -1.96 26.18
CA SER A 273 12.24 -2.74 26.56
C SER A 273 11.03 -2.19 25.82
N TYR A 274 10.20 -3.09 25.30
CA TYR A 274 8.95 -2.77 24.65
C TYR A 274 7.76 -3.36 25.42
N ASP A 275 7.00 -2.48 26.07
CA ASP A 275 5.73 -2.81 26.71
C ASP A 275 4.61 -1.93 26.12
N VAL A 276 4.13 -0.92 26.85
CA VAL A 276 3.21 0.11 26.31
C VAL A 276 3.99 1.17 25.51
N ASP A 277 5.15 1.56 26.02
CA ASP A 277 6.05 2.55 25.43
C ASP A 277 7.47 1.99 25.33
N LEU A 278 8.29 2.58 24.45
CA LEU A 278 9.69 2.24 24.30
C LEU A 278 10.54 2.83 25.43
N SER A 279 11.20 1.96 26.21
CA SER A 279 12.06 2.37 27.32
C SER A 279 13.51 1.93 27.08
N TYR A 280 14.44 2.88 27.04
CA TYR A 280 15.87 2.57 26.90
C TYR A 280 16.40 1.78 28.11
N LEU A 281 17.05 0.65 27.86
CA LEU A 281 17.67 -0.16 28.91
C LEU A 281 19.16 0.10 29.03
N TYR A 282 19.91 -0.10 27.95
CA TYR A 282 21.35 0.08 27.89
C TYR A 282 21.87 0.10 26.43
N GLN A 283 23.14 0.44 26.28
CA GLN A 283 23.88 0.34 25.03
C GLN A 283 25.21 -0.37 25.29
N SER A 284 25.70 -1.09 24.30
CA SER A 284 27.02 -1.71 24.32
C SER A 284 27.71 -1.49 22.99
N SER A 285 29.01 -1.23 23.02
CA SER A 285 29.81 -1.21 21.80
C SER A 285 29.97 -2.62 21.27
N LEU A 286 29.93 -2.74 19.96
CA LEU A 286 30.57 -3.85 19.25
C LEU A 286 32.08 -3.60 19.22
N THR A 287 32.79 -4.44 18.49
CA THR A 287 34.18 -4.21 18.08
C THR A 287 34.29 -2.89 17.31
N LYS A 288 35.28 -2.05 17.64
CA LYS A 288 35.41 -0.68 17.09
C LYS A 288 35.81 -0.61 15.61
N THR A 289 36.18 -1.73 15.00
CA THR A 289 36.78 -1.81 13.66
C THR A 289 35.97 -2.68 12.70
N GLU A 290 34.72 -2.96 13.06
CA GLU A 290 33.83 -3.83 12.32
C GLU A 290 32.45 -3.19 12.24
N ASP A 291 31.88 -3.13 11.03
CA ASP A 291 30.54 -2.60 10.75
C ASP A 291 29.56 -3.77 10.59
N ALA A 292 28.52 -3.80 11.44
CA ALA A 292 27.50 -4.83 11.44
C ALA A 292 26.75 -4.88 10.09
N LEU A 293 26.86 -6.02 9.42
CA LEU A 293 26.17 -6.36 8.17
C LEU A 293 24.76 -6.93 8.37
N TRP A 294 24.60 -7.71 9.44
CA TRP A 294 23.37 -8.43 9.75
C TRP A 294 23.25 -8.62 11.26
N LEU A 295 22.01 -8.57 11.75
CA LEU A 295 21.66 -8.74 13.15
C LEU A 295 20.53 -9.75 13.23
N ASP A 296 20.63 -10.75 14.11
CA ASP A 296 19.56 -11.72 14.40
C ASP A 296 19.52 -12.04 15.89
N LEU A 297 18.40 -12.61 16.33
CA LEU A 297 18.18 -13.10 17.69
C LEU A 297 17.73 -14.55 17.65
N ALA A 298 18.24 -15.36 18.56
CA ALA A 298 17.72 -16.70 18.82
C ALA A 298 18.20 -17.24 20.16
N ASP A 299 17.31 -17.91 20.89
CA ASP A 299 17.65 -18.81 21.99
C ASP A 299 18.43 -20.02 21.45
N ILE A 300 19.76 -19.91 21.41
CA ILE A 300 20.65 -20.91 20.80
C ILE A 300 20.92 -22.05 21.78
N ASP A 301 21.05 -21.74 23.07
CA ASP A 301 21.38 -22.74 24.09
C ASP A 301 20.17 -23.32 24.84
N GLY A 302 18.96 -22.80 24.58
CA GLY A 302 17.70 -23.28 25.12
C GLY A 302 17.46 -22.84 26.57
N ASP A 303 18.13 -21.77 27.03
CA ASP A 303 17.95 -21.24 28.38
C ASP A 303 16.73 -20.31 28.52
N GLY A 304 16.05 -20.02 27.39
CA GLY A 304 14.88 -19.17 27.32
C GLY A 304 15.20 -17.69 27.16
N LYS A 305 16.47 -17.32 26.92
CA LYS A 305 16.90 -15.98 26.53
C LYS A 305 17.48 -16.01 25.13
N ASP A 306 17.12 -15.02 24.33
CA ASP A 306 17.67 -14.88 23.01
C ASP A 306 19.12 -14.39 23.07
N GLU A 307 20.02 -15.10 22.38
CA GLU A 307 21.35 -14.59 22.07
C GLU A 307 21.33 -13.62 20.89
N ILE A 308 22.24 -12.64 20.92
CA ILE A 308 22.43 -11.66 19.87
C ILE A 308 23.49 -12.15 18.89
N ILE A 309 23.12 -12.30 17.62
CA ILE A 309 23.98 -12.78 16.54
C ILE A 309 24.28 -11.61 15.61
N VAL A 310 25.56 -11.31 15.42
CA VAL A 310 26.01 -10.20 14.57
C VAL A 310 26.99 -10.75 13.54
N SER A 311 26.74 -10.53 12.26
CA SER A 311 27.79 -10.61 11.24
C SER A 311 28.27 -9.22 10.93
N ALA A 312 29.58 -8.97 11.01
CA ALA A 312 30.17 -7.67 10.76
C ALA A 312 31.34 -7.77 9.77
N ILE A 313 31.52 -6.73 8.96
CA ILE A 313 32.66 -6.61 8.06
C ILE A 313 33.72 -5.74 8.69
N THR A 314 34.98 -6.16 8.62
CA THR A 314 36.11 -5.32 9.03
C THR A 314 36.17 -4.03 8.20
N ASP A 315 36.68 -2.94 8.78
CA ASP A 315 36.87 -1.65 8.07
C ASP A 315 37.73 -1.76 6.79
N SER A 316 38.61 -2.78 6.72
CA SER A 316 39.40 -3.07 5.52
C SER A 316 38.62 -3.78 4.41
N GLU A 317 37.40 -4.25 4.70
CA GLU A 317 36.53 -5.05 3.82
C GLU A 317 37.12 -6.43 3.45
N ASP A 318 38.11 -6.90 4.22
CA ASP A 318 38.88 -8.11 3.91
C ASP A 318 38.36 -9.36 4.58
N GLN A 319 37.59 -9.18 5.66
CA GLN A 319 37.03 -10.24 6.47
C GLN A 319 35.61 -9.87 6.89
N VAL A 320 34.77 -10.89 6.95
CA VAL A 320 33.52 -10.86 7.72
C VAL A 320 33.73 -11.77 8.93
N ILE A 321 33.45 -11.24 10.10
CA ILE A 321 33.50 -11.95 11.37
C ILE A 321 32.11 -11.92 11.97
N SER A 322 31.64 -13.08 12.40
CA SER A 322 30.37 -13.20 13.11
C SER A 322 30.58 -13.52 14.57
N HIS A 323 29.78 -12.88 15.41
CA HIS A 323 29.83 -12.96 16.86
C HIS A 323 28.47 -13.37 17.40
N ILE A 324 28.49 -14.14 18.49
CA ILE A 324 27.30 -14.46 19.27
C ILE A 324 27.53 -13.95 20.69
N TYR A 325 26.61 -13.11 21.15
CA TYR A 325 26.65 -12.48 22.46
C TYR A 325 25.49 -12.93 23.32
N ARG A 326 25.77 -13.12 24.60
CA ARG A 326 24.75 -13.17 25.65
C ARG A 326 24.72 -11.87 26.42
N VAL A 327 23.53 -11.43 26.78
CA VAL A 327 23.37 -10.30 27.69
C VAL A 327 23.62 -10.76 29.13
N VAL A 328 24.61 -10.17 29.78
CA VAL A 328 24.92 -10.40 31.21
C VAL A 328 25.08 -9.05 31.87
N ASP A 329 24.27 -8.78 32.91
CA ASP A 329 24.31 -7.51 33.66
C ASP A 329 24.23 -6.25 32.77
N ARG A 330 23.41 -6.30 31.72
CA ARG A 330 23.24 -5.22 30.72
C ARG A 330 24.51 -4.92 29.89
N ASP A 331 25.37 -5.91 29.73
CA ASP A 331 26.54 -5.85 28.86
C ASP A 331 26.57 -7.06 27.91
N LEU A 332 27.27 -6.93 26.78
CA LEU A 332 27.40 -7.98 25.79
C LEU A 332 28.60 -8.87 26.09
N LYS A 333 28.33 -10.12 26.49
CA LYS A 333 29.36 -11.13 26.68
C LYS A 333 29.45 -12.04 25.47
N GLU A 334 30.54 -11.96 24.73
CA GLU A 334 30.80 -12.86 23.61
C GLU A 334 30.90 -14.31 24.12
N ILE A 335 30.12 -15.20 23.51
CA ILE A 335 30.15 -16.64 23.78
C ILE A 335 30.73 -17.44 22.62
N TRP A 336 30.72 -16.89 21.41
CA TRP A 336 31.31 -17.51 20.24
C TRP A 336 31.61 -16.50 19.13
N GLN A 337 32.61 -16.83 18.33
CA GLN A 337 32.96 -16.09 17.12
C GLN A 337 33.40 -17.05 16.02
N THR A 338 33.17 -16.65 14.77
CA THR A 338 33.65 -17.37 13.58
C THR A 338 33.89 -16.40 12.42
N GLN A 339 34.82 -16.72 11.53
CA GLN A 339 34.88 -16.06 10.23
C GLN A 339 33.68 -16.47 9.37
N GLY A 340 33.26 -15.60 8.46
CA GLY A 340 32.08 -15.79 7.62
C GLY A 340 30.81 -15.20 8.24
N PHE A 341 29.67 -15.48 7.61
CA PHE A 341 28.35 -14.97 7.95
C PHE A 341 27.58 -15.94 8.84
N LEU A 342 26.70 -15.42 9.70
CA LEU A 342 25.76 -16.18 10.52
C LEU A 342 24.34 -15.65 10.35
N ARG A 343 23.36 -16.55 10.41
CA ARG A 343 21.93 -16.19 10.38
C ARG A 343 21.14 -17.10 11.31
N ALA A 344 20.27 -16.53 12.13
CA ALA A 344 19.22 -17.30 12.78
C ALA A 344 18.06 -17.48 11.80
N TYR A 345 17.68 -18.73 11.54
CA TYR A 345 16.65 -19.03 10.56
C TYR A 345 15.86 -20.28 10.95
N GLN A 346 14.56 -20.09 11.23
CA GLN A 346 13.61 -21.18 11.57
C GLN A 346 14.12 -22.11 12.69
N GLY A 347 14.63 -21.52 13.78
CA GLY A 347 15.16 -22.26 14.93
C GLY A 347 16.51 -22.94 14.68
N LYS A 348 17.22 -22.57 13.61
CA LYS A 348 18.56 -23.05 13.28
C LYS A 348 19.52 -21.88 13.18
N LEU A 349 20.78 -22.13 13.50
CA LEU A 349 21.87 -21.24 13.18
C LEU A 349 22.51 -21.70 11.87
N LEU A 350 22.58 -20.82 10.89
CA LEU A 350 23.19 -21.07 9.58
C LEU A 350 24.49 -20.30 9.47
N TRP A 351 25.40 -20.82 8.66
CA TRP A 351 26.69 -20.23 8.36
C TRP A 351 27.04 -20.32 6.88
N GLN A 352 27.72 -19.31 6.36
CA GLN A 352 28.32 -19.32 5.02
C GLN A 352 29.65 -18.57 5.03
N ASP A 353 30.61 -19.04 4.25
CA ASP A 353 31.93 -18.45 4.18
C ASP A 353 31.94 -17.09 3.46
N PHE A 354 32.97 -16.30 3.73
CA PHE A 354 33.22 -15.01 3.09
C PHE A 354 34.55 -15.01 2.34
N SER A 355 34.55 -14.39 1.16
CA SER A 355 35.76 -14.08 0.42
C SER A 355 35.68 -12.65 -0.12
N PRO A 356 36.71 -11.81 0.04
CA PRO A 356 36.70 -10.47 -0.52
C PRO A 356 36.67 -10.47 -2.06
N PHE A 357 36.92 -11.61 -2.71
CA PHE A 357 36.85 -11.78 -4.17
C PHE A 357 35.45 -12.13 -4.69
N GLU A 358 34.58 -12.67 -3.84
CA GLU A 358 33.26 -13.20 -4.23
C GLU A 358 32.10 -12.59 -3.43
N GLY A 359 32.35 -12.14 -2.20
CA GLY A 359 31.34 -11.85 -1.19
C GLY A 359 31.00 -13.15 -0.45
N TYR A 360 29.81 -13.68 -0.71
CA TYR A 360 29.39 -15.00 -0.25
C TYR A 360 30.12 -16.09 -1.05
N THR A 361 30.74 -17.04 -0.36
CA THR A 361 31.38 -18.21 -0.99
C THR A 361 31.08 -19.49 -0.24
N GLY A 362 31.28 -20.62 -0.91
CA GLY A 362 30.94 -21.93 -0.36
C GLY A 362 29.44 -22.15 -0.16
N ARG A 363 29.10 -23.28 0.46
CA ARG A 363 27.72 -23.70 0.70
C ARG A 363 27.23 -23.18 2.06
N VAL A 364 25.92 -23.05 2.22
CA VAL A 364 25.30 -22.72 3.51
C VAL A 364 25.21 -23.98 4.37
N SER A 365 25.78 -23.95 5.57
CA SER A 365 25.78 -25.07 6.51
C SER A 365 25.14 -24.70 7.84
N GLU A 366 24.58 -25.68 8.53
CA GLU A 366 24.08 -25.50 9.89
C GLU A 366 25.24 -25.40 10.89
N VAL A 367 25.01 -24.68 11.98
CA VAL A 367 25.84 -24.66 13.17
C VAL A 367 24.98 -25.14 14.34
N LEU A 368 25.47 -26.13 15.06
CA LEU A 368 24.77 -26.78 16.16
C LEU A 368 25.42 -26.40 17.47
N TYR A 369 24.61 -25.94 18.44
CA TYR A 369 25.06 -25.80 19.82
C TYR A 369 24.82 -27.11 20.58
N LYS A 370 25.90 -27.77 21.01
CA LYS A 370 25.85 -29.04 21.73
C LYS A 370 26.83 -29.02 22.90
N LYS A 371 26.30 -29.24 24.11
CA LYS A 371 27.07 -29.39 25.36
C LYS A 371 28.08 -28.25 25.58
N GLY A 372 27.65 -27.00 25.35
CA GLY A 372 28.51 -25.83 25.55
C GLY A 372 29.45 -25.50 24.38
N THR A 373 29.35 -26.20 23.25
CA THR A 373 30.24 -26.01 22.10
C THR A 373 29.46 -25.87 20.80
N PHE A 374 29.97 -25.04 19.89
CA PHE A 374 29.46 -24.88 18.54
C PHE A 374 30.14 -25.88 17.60
N GLN A 375 29.34 -26.58 16.79
CA GLN A 375 29.79 -27.64 15.90
C GLN A 375 29.15 -27.48 14.53
N TRP A 376 29.92 -27.77 13.47
CA TRP A 376 29.39 -27.78 12.11
C TRP A 376 28.37 -28.90 11.92
N GLY A 377 27.23 -28.54 11.34
CA GLY A 377 26.13 -29.44 11.00
C GLY A 377 26.05 -29.71 9.50
N ASP A 378 24.85 -30.10 9.07
CA ASP A 378 24.58 -30.48 7.68
C ASP A 378 24.65 -29.27 6.74
N THR A 379 25.04 -29.52 5.49
CA THR A 379 25.00 -28.52 4.43
C THR A 379 23.63 -28.51 3.76
N LEU A 380 23.06 -27.31 3.60
CA LEU A 380 21.81 -27.13 2.88
C LEU A 380 22.02 -27.32 1.38
N ASN A 381 21.10 -28.02 0.74
CA ASN A 381 21.06 -28.16 -0.71
C ASN A 381 20.34 -26.96 -1.33
N LEU A 382 21.06 -25.86 -1.51
CA LEU A 382 20.55 -24.62 -2.10
C LEU A 382 21.07 -24.47 -3.55
N PRO A 383 20.29 -23.83 -4.43
CA PRO A 383 20.76 -23.38 -5.74
C PRO A 383 22.02 -22.51 -5.65
N PRO A 384 22.88 -22.49 -6.69
CA PRO A 384 24.15 -21.76 -6.66
C PRO A 384 24.05 -20.25 -6.43
N ASP A 385 22.94 -19.61 -6.83
CA ASP A 385 22.72 -18.17 -6.69
C ASP A 385 22.09 -17.75 -5.35
N ILE A 386 21.79 -18.72 -4.49
CA ILE A 386 21.23 -18.48 -3.16
C ILE A 386 22.37 -18.42 -2.14
N ASN A 387 22.43 -17.31 -1.40
CA ASN A 387 23.32 -17.09 -0.27
C ASN A 387 22.56 -17.13 1.04
N ILE A 388 23.26 -17.05 2.17
CA ILE A 388 22.67 -17.18 3.50
C ILE A 388 21.53 -16.20 3.79
N TYR A 389 21.52 -14.99 3.22
CA TYR A 389 20.54 -13.93 3.54
C TYR A 389 19.45 -13.73 2.50
N ASN A 390 19.65 -14.13 1.24
CA ASN A 390 18.71 -13.78 0.17
C ASN A 390 17.51 -14.72 0.02
N PHE A 391 17.32 -15.74 0.85
CA PHE A 391 16.19 -16.67 0.72
C PHE A 391 15.31 -16.77 1.96
N VAL A 392 14.08 -17.21 1.71
CA VAL A 392 13.15 -17.75 2.69
C VAL A 392 12.44 -18.98 2.13
N LYS A 393 11.94 -19.82 3.03
CA LYS A 393 11.11 -20.98 2.73
C LYS A 393 9.66 -20.66 3.04
N VAL A 394 8.77 -20.90 2.08
CA VAL A 394 7.34 -20.71 2.25
C VAL A 394 6.66 -22.06 2.18
N ARG A 395 5.83 -22.36 3.19
CA ARG A 395 5.09 -23.62 3.26
C ARG A 395 3.76 -23.48 2.51
N THR A 396 3.59 -24.24 1.46
CA THR A 396 2.31 -24.39 0.74
C THR A 396 1.60 -25.67 1.20
N GLY A 397 0.37 -25.89 0.74
CA GLY A 397 -0.37 -27.12 1.06
C GLY A 397 0.36 -28.38 0.61
N ASP A 398 1.21 -28.24 -0.40
CA ASP A 398 1.82 -29.36 -1.11
C ASP A 398 3.32 -29.52 -0.80
N GLY A 399 3.97 -28.56 -0.12
CA GLY A 399 5.38 -28.67 0.28
C GLY A 399 6.03 -27.35 0.72
N GLU A 400 7.36 -27.34 0.79
CA GLU A 400 8.15 -26.11 0.98
C GLU A 400 8.69 -25.62 -0.36
N LEU A 401 8.56 -24.33 -0.63
CA LEU A 401 9.14 -23.64 -1.79
C LEU A 401 10.16 -22.60 -1.33
N TYR A 402 11.12 -22.27 -2.17
CA TYR A 402 12.07 -21.19 -1.92
C TYR A 402 11.62 -19.92 -2.66
N LEU A 403 11.57 -18.81 -1.93
CA LEU A 403 11.53 -17.47 -2.51
C LEU A 403 12.86 -16.79 -2.18
N TYR A 404 13.52 -16.22 -3.18
CA TYR A 404 14.81 -15.54 -2.98
C TYR A 404 14.92 -14.24 -3.78
N VAL A 405 15.83 -13.36 -3.37
CA VAL A 405 16.18 -12.13 -4.09
C VAL A 405 17.39 -12.39 -4.99
N ASP A 406 17.22 -12.18 -6.29
CA ASP A 406 18.29 -12.36 -7.28
C ASP A 406 19.29 -11.19 -7.28
N ARG A 407 20.33 -11.29 -8.12
CA ARG A 407 21.40 -10.28 -8.21
C ARG A 407 20.94 -8.94 -8.76
N ASP A 408 19.84 -8.93 -9.51
CA ASP A 408 19.21 -7.73 -10.06
C ASP A 408 18.11 -7.21 -9.12
N ASN A 409 18.06 -7.70 -7.88
CA ASN A 409 17.14 -7.29 -6.83
C ASN A 409 15.65 -7.55 -7.14
N HIS A 410 15.37 -8.63 -7.88
CA HIS A 410 14.01 -9.13 -8.11
C HIS A 410 13.74 -10.35 -7.23
N LEU A 411 12.48 -10.55 -6.84
CA LEU A 411 12.06 -11.78 -6.16
C LEU A 411 11.88 -12.89 -7.18
N VAL A 412 12.33 -14.09 -6.83
CA VAL A 412 12.23 -15.28 -7.66
C VAL A 412 11.68 -16.43 -6.83
N LEU A 413 10.60 -17.05 -7.30
CA LEU A 413 10.03 -18.26 -6.72
C LEU A 413 10.59 -19.48 -7.44
N LEU A 414 11.07 -20.45 -6.66
CA LEU A 414 11.51 -21.75 -7.14
C LEU A 414 10.45 -22.80 -6.88
N ASN A 415 10.28 -23.73 -7.83
CA ASN A 415 9.55 -24.97 -7.59
C ASN A 415 10.37 -25.96 -6.75
N ARG A 416 9.85 -27.17 -6.54
CA ARG A 416 10.48 -28.19 -5.70
C ARG A 416 11.71 -28.82 -6.35
N GLU A 417 11.82 -28.73 -7.67
CA GLU A 417 12.99 -29.11 -8.45
C GLU A 417 14.06 -28.00 -8.47
N ASN A 418 13.88 -26.93 -7.68
CA ASN A 418 14.75 -25.76 -7.63
C ASN A 418 14.85 -24.97 -8.96
N LEU A 419 13.84 -25.08 -9.82
CA LEU A 419 13.73 -24.33 -11.06
C LEU A 419 12.90 -23.04 -10.84
N PRO A 420 13.31 -21.90 -11.42
CA PRO A 420 12.55 -20.66 -11.32
C PRO A 420 11.23 -20.79 -12.08
N VAL A 421 10.12 -20.50 -11.40
CA VAL A 421 8.76 -20.55 -11.97
C VAL A 421 8.06 -19.19 -11.98
N TRP A 422 8.55 -18.24 -11.20
CA TRP A 422 8.08 -16.87 -11.20
C TRP A 422 9.21 -15.91 -10.83
N ARG A 423 9.18 -14.70 -11.37
CA ARG A 423 10.07 -13.60 -11.03
C ARG A 423 9.25 -12.31 -10.99
N SER A 424 9.50 -11.44 -10.02
CA SER A 424 8.83 -10.14 -9.95
C SER A 424 9.06 -9.33 -11.23
N GLU A 425 8.08 -8.53 -11.63
CA GLU A 425 8.20 -7.67 -12.81
C GLU A 425 9.13 -6.47 -12.54
N GLU A 426 9.05 -5.90 -11.35
CA GLU A 426 9.88 -4.79 -10.89
C GLU A 426 10.98 -5.25 -9.93
N ASP A 427 12.09 -4.50 -9.90
CA ASP A 427 13.13 -4.61 -8.86
C ASP A 427 12.67 -3.97 -7.54
N LEU A 428 13.22 -4.42 -6.41
CA LEU A 428 12.85 -3.96 -5.07
C LEU A 428 13.56 -2.65 -4.66
N GLY A 429 14.18 -1.92 -5.58
CA GLY A 429 14.84 -0.64 -5.33
C GLY A 429 16.37 -0.71 -5.20
N GLY A 430 16.97 -1.88 -5.40
CA GLY A 430 18.39 -2.14 -5.21
C GLY A 430 18.77 -2.42 -3.75
N PHE A 431 20.07 -2.60 -3.52
CA PHE A 431 20.63 -2.95 -2.21
C PHE A 431 21.18 -1.72 -1.49
N LEU A 432 20.94 -1.63 -0.17
CA LEU A 432 21.47 -0.54 0.65
C LEU A 432 22.99 -0.63 0.85
N ARG A 433 23.51 -1.87 0.95
CA ARG A 433 24.94 -2.13 1.14
C ARG A 433 25.47 -3.03 0.05
N SER A 434 26.54 -2.55 -0.57
CA SER A 434 27.29 -3.28 -1.59
C SER A 434 28.77 -2.94 -1.44
N PHE A 435 29.63 -3.89 -1.78
CA PHE A 435 31.09 -3.77 -1.65
C PHE A 435 31.76 -4.19 -2.95
N GLU A 436 32.88 -3.54 -3.28
CA GLU A 436 33.66 -3.90 -4.47
C GLU A 436 34.38 -5.23 -4.25
N LYS A 437 34.32 -6.13 -5.23
CA LYS A 437 35.08 -7.37 -5.16
C LYS A 437 36.56 -7.08 -5.41
N LYS A 438 37.42 -7.62 -4.56
CA LYS A 438 38.88 -7.54 -4.74
C LYS A 438 39.30 -8.15 -6.07
N LYS A 439 40.39 -7.58 -6.61
CA LYS A 439 40.97 -7.97 -7.90
C LYS A 439 42.33 -8.60 -7.67
N TYR A 440 42.58 -9.75 -8.32
CA TYR A 440 43.92 -10.33 -8.39
C TYR A 440 44.86 -9.51 -9.31
N ILE A 441 44.30 -8.84 -10.32
CA ILE A 441 45.01 -8.05 -11.34
C ILE A 441 44.15 -6.82 -11.68
N GLN A 442 44.76 -5.64 -11.84
CA GLN A 442 44.05 -4.35 -12.00
C GLN A 442 43.08 -4.25 -13.20
N MET A 443 43.24 -5.10 -14.23
CA MET A 443 42.52 -4.98 -15.51
C MET A 443 41.17 -5.73 -15.60
N VAL A 444 40.65 -6.34 -14.53
CA VAL A 444 39.37 -7.06 -14.55
C VAL A 444 38.36 -6.40 -13.61
N GLU A 445 37.21 -5.97 -14.13
CA GLU A 445 36.05 -5.63 -13.30
C GLU A 445 35.37 -6.92 -12.82
N ARG A 446 35.32 -7.13 -11.49
CA ARG A 446 34.64 -8.29 -10.87
C ARG A 446 33.22 -7.98 -10.42
N GLY A 447 32.81 -6.71 -10.49
CA GLY A 447 31.54 -6.22 -9.98
C GLY A 447 31.52 -6.15 -8.45
N ARG A 448 30.31 -6.03 -7.90
CA ARG A 448 30.05 -5.87 -6.47
C ARG A 448 29.37 -7.10 -5.90
N TRP A 449 29.49 -7.31 -4.60
CA TRP A 449 28.55 -8.14 -3.84
C TRP A 449 27.69 -7.23 -2.95
N SER A 450 26.51 -7.70 -2.58
CA SER A 450 25.53 -6.88 -1.85
C SER A 450 24.91 -7.66 -0.72
N VAL A 451 24.58 -6.96 0.37
CA VAL A 451 23.79 -7.52 1.46
C VAL A 451 22.31 -7.41 1.07
N PRO A 452 21.58 -8.53 0.92
CA PRO A 452 20.14 -8.53 0.65
C PRO A 452 19.35 -7.92 1.80
N ASP A 453 18.17 -7.40 1.50
CA ASP A 453 17.22 -7.01 2.53
C ASP A 453 16.63 -8.21 3.25
N ARG A 454 16.26 -8.03 4.53
CA ARG A 454 15.54 -9.04 5.29
C ARG A 454 14.20 -9.38 4.64
N MET A 455 13.81 -10.65 4.72
CA MET A 455 12.47 -11.12 4.37
C MET A 455 11.88 -11.88 5.54
N ILE A 456 10.62 -11.61 5.86
CA ILE A 456 9.91 -12.25 6.98
C ILE A 456 8.76 -13.08 6.45
N VAL A 457 8.67 -14.34 6.88
CA VAL A 457 7.59 -15.26 6.50
C VAL A 457 6.52 -15.28 7.58
N ARG A 458 5.25 -15.08 7.18
CA ARG A 458 4.05 -15.25 8.01
C ARG A 458 3.07 -16.18 7.28
N GLY A 459 3.03 -17.45 7.69
CA GLY A 459 2.22 -18.46 7.01
C GLY A 459 2.64 -18.65 5.55
N ARG A 460 1.77 -18.24 4.62
CA ARG A 460 2.02 -18.29 3.16
C ARG A 460 2.47 -16.95 2.57
N THR A 461 2.62 -15.94 3.42
CA THR A 461 2.95 -14.57 3.00
C THR A 461 4.40 -14.27 3.34
N VAL A 462 5.11 -13.62 2.43
CA VAL A 462 6.46 -13.10 2.65
C VAL A 462 6.41 -11.59 2.60
N ILE A 463 6.89 -10.94 3.66
CA ILE A 463 7.01 -9.49 3.74
C ILE A 463 8.42 -9.11 3.29
N VAL A 464 8.50 -8.20 2.33
CA VAL A 464 9.75 -7.78 1.68
C VAL A 464 9.74 -6.26 1.53
N PRO A 465 10.83 -5.55 1.87
CA PRO A 465 10.94 -4.13 1.59
C PRO A 465 11.14 -3.88 0.10
N ALA A 466 10.52 -2.81 -0.39
CA ALA A 466 10.76 -2.27 -1.72
C ALA A 466 10.98 -0.76 -1.61
N ARG A 467 11.81 -0.19 -2.48
CA ARG A 467 12.16 1.23 -2.41
C ARG A 467 12.14 1.87 -3.79
N THR A 468 11.77 3.14 -3.83
CA THR A 468 11.81 3.95 -5.05
C THR A 468 12.96 4.94 -4.97
N PRO A 469 14.02 4.75 -5.78
CA PRO A 469 15.18 5.65 -5.78
C PRO A 469 14.81 7.09 -6.12
N LEU A 470 15.50 8.08 -5.54
CA LEU A 470 15.32 9.50 -5.88
C LEU A 470 15.56 9.79 -7.36
N ALA A 471 16.49 9.06 -7.98
CA ALA A 471 16.73 9.09 -9.40
C ALA A 471 17.02 7.68 -9.92
N LYS A 472 16.26 7.23 -10.92
CA LYS A 472 16.39 5.86 -11.49
C LYS A 472 17.82 5.50 -11.92
N LYS A 473 18.62 6.49 -12.35
CA LYS A 473 20.02 6.32 -12.80
C LYS A 473 21.07 6.52 -11.70
N ALA A 474 20.68 6.96 -10.50
CA ALA A 474 21.59 7.25 -9.40
C ALA A 474 20.99 6.76 -8.07
N LYS A 475 20.87 5.43 -7.94
CA LYS A 475 20.32 4.76 -6.74
C LYS A 475 21.09 5.12 -5.44
N THR A 476 22.34 5.60 -5.55
CA THR A 476 23.19 6.04 -4.43
C THR A 476 22.78 7.35 -3.77
N LEU A 477 21.93 8.16 -4.41
CA LEU A 477 21.45 9.42 -3.81
C LEU A 477 20.43 9.21 -2.68
N GLY A 478 20.01 7.96 -2.47
CA GLY A 478 18.97 7.57 -1.53
C GLY A 478 17.60 7.44 -2.20
N TYR A 479 16.59 7.33 -1.36
CA TYR A 479 15.24 6.94 -1.74
C TYR A 479 14.24 8.06 -1.51
N LYS A 480 13.26 8.18 -2.42
CA LYS A 480 12.13 9.11 -2.28
C LYS A 480 11.13 8.55 -1.28
N GLU A 481 10.84 7.28 -1.43
CA GLU A 481 9.86 6.53 -0.65
C GLU A 481 10.24 5.05 -0.64
N SER A 482 9.77 4.36 0.38
CA SER A 482 9.87 2.93 0.58
C SER A 482 8.50 2.37 0.90
N GLU A 483 8.37 1.06 0.82
CA GLU A 483 7.18 0.31 1.19
C GLU A 483 7.57 -1.07 1.69
N LEU A 484 6.75 -1.66 2.54
CA LEU A 484 6.78 -3.09 2.84
C LEU A 484 5.71 -3.75 1.98
N ARG A 485 6.10 -4.71 1.15
CA ARG A 485 5.18 -5.49 0.30
C ARG A 485 4.96 -6.87 0.90
N ALA A 486 3.72 -7.33 0.92
CA ALA A 486 3.35 -8.67 1.31
C ALA A 486 3.06 -9.51 0.06
N TYR A 487 3.84 -10.58 -0.13
CA TYR A 487 3.75 -11.52 -1.24
C TYR A 487 3.09 -12.82 -0.76
N SER A 488 1.86 -13.06 -1.17
CA SER A 488 1.13 -14.31 -0.91
C SER A 488 1.52 -15.37 -1.93
N VAL A 489 2.16 -16.43 -1.46
CA VAL A 489 2.73 -17.47 -2.31
C VAL A 489 1.79 -18.69 -2.38
N THR A 490 1.41 -19.03 -3.60
CA THR A 490 0.79 -20.31 -3.94
C THR A 490 1.77 -21.19 -4.72
N GLU A 491 1.35 -22.40 -5.09
CA GLU A 491 2.18 -23.26 -5.95
C GLU A 491 2.29 -22.70 -7.38
N PHE A 492 1.31 -21.90 -7.82
CA PHE A 492 1.17 -21.47 -9.21
C PHE A 492 1.28 -19.95 -9.42
N SER A 493 1.10 -19.17 -8.35
CA SER A 493 1.08 -17.71 -8.39
C SER A 493 1.79 -17.10 -7.19
N VAL A 494 2.29 -15.89 -7.40
CA VAL A 494 2.69 -14.99 -6.33
C VAL A 494 1.89 -13.71 -6.52
N ASP A 495 1.01 -13.44 -5.58
CA ASP A 495 0.19 -12.23 -5.55
C ASP A 495 0.79 -11.27 -4.53
N SER A 496 0.87 -9.98 -4.85
CA SER A 496 1.50 -8.98 -3.98
C SER A 496 0.56 -7.85 -3.62
N VAL A 497 0.59 -7.42 -2.36
CA VAL A 497 -0.06 -6.20 -1.88
C VAL A 497 0.98 -5.31 -1.21
N LYS A 498 0.79 -3.99 -1.27
CA LYS A 498 1.53 -3.06 -0.40
C LYS A 498 0.97 -3.24 1.00
N LEU A 499 1.79 -3.56 1.97
CA LEU A 499 1.37 -3.77 3.36
C LEU A 499 1.48 -2.46 4.16
N ILE A 500 2.59 -1.75 3.96
CA ILE A 500 2.80 -0.39 4.46
C ILE A 500 3.36 0.40 3.29
N SER A 501 2.62 1.38 2.81
CA SER A 501 3.02 2.26 1.71
C SER A 501 3.56 3.59 2.22
N ASP A 502 4.10 4.40 1.30
CA ASP A 502 4.43 5.81 1.54
C ASP A 502 5.42 6.08 2.69
N ILE A 503 6.26 5.08 3.00
CA ILE A 503 7.32 5.22 4.01
C ILE A 503 8.33 6.24 3.46
N SER A 504 8.35 7.43 4.05
CA SER A 504 9.19 8.51 3.55
C SER A 504 10.67 8.13 3.58
N GLY A 505 11.33 8.21 2.42
CA GLY A 505 12.76 8.00 2.28
C GLY A 505 13.19 6.54 2.25
N THR A 506 14.23 6.22 3.02
CA THR A 506 14.93 4.93 3.02
C THR A 506 14.48 4.09 4.20
N LEU A 507 13.87 2.93 3.97
CA LEU A 507 13.68 1.89 4.98
C LEU A 507 14.99 1.09 5.12
N PHE A 508 15.56 0.96 6.31
CA PHE A 508 16.83 0.26 6.54
C PHE A 508 16.66 -1.22 6.82
N ASP A 509 15.94 -1.55 7.89
CA ASP A 509 15.61 -2.91 8.30
C ASP A 509 14.24 -2.90 8.99
N PHE A 510 13.65 -4.08 9.16
CA PHE A 510 12.39 -4.26 9.86
C PHE A 510 12.37 -5.57 10.64
N SER A 511 11.57 -5.58 11.70
CA SER A 511 11.31 -6.75 12.51
C SER A 511 9.81 -6.93 12.68
N SER A 512 9.40 -8.15 13.01
CA SER A 512 8.00 -8.50 13.14
C SER A 512 7.82 -9.38 14.35
N PHE A 513 6.87 -9.00 15.19
CA PHE A 513 6.60 -9.63 16.48
C PHE A 513 5.11 -9.48 16.79
N ASP A 514 4.53 -10.45 17.49
CA ASP A 514 3.08 -10.54 17.72
C ASP A 514 2.28 -10.27 16.42
N ASP A 515 1.35 -9.32 16.46
CA ASP A 515 0.63 -8.76 15.32
C ASP A 515 1.15 -7.34 15.00
N LYS A 516 2.45 -7.11 15.04
CA LYS A 516 3.09 -5.81 14.74
C LYS A 516 4.27 -5.95 13.79
N ILE A 517 4.59 -4.83 13.16
CA ILE A 517 5.83 -4.63 12.42
C ILE A 517 6.49 -3.36 12.93
N ALA A 518 7.78 -3.46 13.24
CA ALA A 518 8.62 -2.31 13.52
C ALA A 518 9.65 -2.15 12.39
N PHE A 519 9.87 -0.94 11.91
CA PHE A 519 10.91 -0.67 10.93
C PHE A 519 11.63 0.64 11.22
N ILE A 520 12.87 0.71 10.72
CA ILE A 520 13.69 1.90 10.79
C ILE A 520 13.67 2.60 9.44
N ASN A 521 13.40 3.90 9.41
CA ASN A 521 13.52 4.68 8.18
C ASN A 521 14.14 6.06 8.38
N LYS A 522 14.77 6.56 7.31
CA LYS A 522 15.33 7.92 7.23
C LYS A 522 14.68 8.68 6.08
N PRO A 523 14.19 9.92 6.30
CA PRO A 523 13.59 10.74 5.25
C PRO A 523 14.51 10.99 4.04
N PRO A 524 13.95 11.39 2.90
CA PRO A 524 14.74 11.74 1.71
C PRO A 524 15.80 12.79 2.01
N LEU A 525 17.00 12.61 1.42
CA LEU A 525 18.19 13.45 1.66
C LEU A 525 18.66 13.47 3.13
N GLY A 526 18.09 12.64 4.00
CA GLY A 526 18.39 12.60 5.42
C GLY A 526 17.98 13.86 6.18
N VAL A 527 17.18 14.75 5.61
CA VAL A 527 16.89 16.07 6.20
C VAL A 527 15.39 16.30 6.30
N VAL A 528 14.94 16.81 7.45
CA VAL A 528 13.59 17.35 7.64
C VAL A 528 13.64 18.89 7.50
N PRO A 529 13.21 19.48 6.37
CA PRO A 529 13.39 20.93 6.12
C PRO A 529 12.73 21.83 7.17
N LYS A 530 11.62 21.38 7.75
CA LYS A 530 10.90 22.07 8.84
C LYS A 530 11.75 22.19 10.12
N ASN A 531 12.67 21.26 10.37
CA ASN A 531 13.57 21.31 11.52
C ASN A 531 14.72 22.28 11.31
N LEU A 532 15.23 22.36 10.08
CA LEU A 532 16.23 23.37 9.70
C LEU A 532 15.70 24.79 9.94
N LEU A 533 14.44 25.05 9.54
CA LEU A 533 13.77 26.34 9.77
C LEU A 533 13.49 26.63 11.25
N ARG A 534 13.51 25.61 12.12
CA ARG A 534 13.22 25.71 13.56
C ARG A 534 14.47 25.59 14.44
N GLY A 535 15.67 25.52 13.86
CA GLY A 535 16.93 25.33 14.59
C GLY A 535 17.03 23.99 15.33
N LYS A 536 16.29 22.97 14.90
CA LYS A 536 16.35 21.58 15.42
C LYS A 536 17.24 20.71 14.53
N ASN A 537 17.74 19.58 15.04
CA ASN A 537 18.52 18.64 14.25
C ASN A 537 17.73 18.23 12.98
N PRO A 538 18.25 18.53 11.77
CA PRO A 538 17.60 18.17 10.52
C PRO A 538 17.70 16.67 10.22
N PHE A 539 18.73 16.00 10.73
CA PHE A 539 18.98 14.58 10.48
C PHE A 539 18.23 13.73 11.50
N ILE A 540 17.19 13.05 11.03
CA ILE A 540 16.34 12.19 11.86
C ILE A 540 16.27 10.81 11.25
N ILE A 541 16.40 9.81 12.11
CA ILE A 541 15.99 8.44 11.85
C ILE A 541 14.77 8.16 12.71
N TYR A 542 13.77 7.50 12.12
CA TYR A 542 12.57 7.10 12.82
C TYR A 542 12.57 5.60 13.07
N LEU A 543 12.11 5.21 14.25
CA LEU A 543 11.53 3.90 14.49
C LEU A 543 10.02 4.05 14.42
N GLN A 544 9.39 3.27 13.55
CA GLN A 544 7.93 3.24 13.42
C GLN A 544 7.42 1.84 13.74
N ILE A 545 6.36 1.75 14.53
CA ILE A 545 5.71 0.49 14.89
C ILE A 545 4.27 0.56 14.41
N PHE A 546 3.84 -0.44 13.65
CA PHE A 546 2.51 -0.54 13.06
C PHE A 546 1.80 -1.81 13.54
N SER A 547 0.47 -1.72 13.70
CA SER A 547 -0.38 -2.87 14.01
C SER A 547 -0.79 -3.58 12.72
N MET A 548 -0.60 -4.90 12.67
CA MET A 548 -0.96 -5.77 11.56
C MET A 548 -2.39 -6.34 11.66
N LYS A 549 -3.15 -5.89 12.66
CA LYS A 549 -4.54 -6.30 12.91
C LYS A 549 -5.53 -5.52 12.08
#